data_AF-A0AAE8LTL4-F1
#
_entry.id   AF-A0AAE8LTL4-F1
#
_cell.length_a   1.000
_cell.length_b   1.000
_cell.length_c   1.000
_cell.angle_alpha   90.00
_cell.angle_beta   90.00
_cell.angle_gamma   90.00
#
_symmetry.space_group_name_H-M   'P 1'
#
loop_
_entity.id
_entity.type
_entity.pdbx_description
1 polymer ?
#
loop_
_entity_poly.entity_id
_entity_poly.type
_entity_poly.pdbx_seq_one_letter_code
_entity_poly.pdbx_strand_id
1 'polypeptide(L)'
;MPNIPVQATAEGMPKFDLAAIMSDAWERFRYIRRQYSARQIERGIVDASFSACLKTAWRVAKKNREEARQAAKVASVMDTPAGERLRALRSALADTDKLSFRYSAAARRASIKSEIANLLA
;
A
#
# COMPACT_ATOMS: atom_id res chain seq x y z
N MET A 1 9.08 -38.16 -20.51
CA MET A 1 9.55 -36.86 -19.98
C MET A 1 9.35 -36.88 -18.48
N PRO A 2 10.40 -36.72 -17.65
CA PRO A 2 10.21 -36.65 -16.21
C PRO A 2 9.65 -35.28 -15.83
N ASN A 3 8.45 -35.26 -15.25
CA ASN A 3 7.87 -34.06 -14.64
C ASN A 3 8.61 -33.80 -13.33
N ILE A 4 9.49 -32.80 -13.32
CA ILE A 4 10.15 -32.33 -12.10
C ILE A 4 9.05 -31.73 -11.21
N PRO A 5 8.78 -32.30 -10.01
CA PRO A 5 7.84 -31.70 -9.09
C PRO A 5 8.42 -30.36 -8.61
N VAL A 6 7.81 -29.26 -9.02
CA VAL A 6 8.14 -27.94 -8.51
C VAL A 6 7.76 -27.92 -7.02
N GLN A 7 8.76 -27.76 -6.14
CA GLN A 7 8.52 -27.62 -4.71
C GLN A 7 7.58 -26.44 -4.45
N ALA A 8 6.41 -26.72 -3.88
CA ALA A 8 5.35 -25.74 -3.61
C ALA A 8 5.65 -24.81 -2.43
N THR A 9 6.85 -24.87 -1.88
CA THR A 9 7.36 -24.02 -0.81
C THR A 9 8.45 -23.12 -1.36
N ALA A 10 8.03 -22.04 -2.03
CA ALA A 10 8.87 -20.85 -2.11
C ALA A 10 8.97 -20.26 -0.69
N GLU A 11 9.92 -20.75 0.11
CA GLU A 11 10.20 -20.38 1.51
C GLU A 11 10.48 -18.88 1.73
N GLY A 12 10.51 -18.07 0.66
CA GLY A 12 10.69 -16.63 0.71
C GLY A 12 9.46 -15.78 0.34
N MET A 13 8.35 -16.37 -0.13
CA MET A 13 7.14 -15.59 -0.42
C MET A 13 6.22 -15.54 0.78
N PRO A 14 6.09 -14.38 1.43
CA PRO A 14 5.24 -14.29 2.60
C PRO A 14 3.77 -14.47 2.20
N LYS A 15 3.12 -15.40 2.89
CA LYS A 15 1.79 -15.92 2.55
C LYS A 15 0.75 -14.80 2.58
N PHE A 16 0.21 -14.47 1.41
CA PHE A 16 -0.98 -13.62 1.32
C PHE A 16 -2.20 -14.43 1.72
N ASP A 17 -3.17 -13.80 2.39
CA ASP A 17 -4.47 -14.42 2.62
C ASP A 17 -5.26 -14.43 1.31
N LEU A 18 -5.19 -15.56 0.61
CA LEU A 18 -5.87 -15.77 -0.66
C LEU A 18 -7.40 -15.71 -0.51
N ALA A 19 -7.94 -16.15 0.64
CA ALA A 19 -9.37 -16.13 0.88
C ALA A 19 -9.87 -14.68 1.04
N ALA A 20 -9.14 -13.86 1.78
CA ALA A 20 -9.43 -12.43 1.90
C ALA A 20 -9.36 -11.72 0.54
N ILE A 21 -8.30 -11.96 -0.25
CA ILE A 21 -8.15 -11.36 -1.60
C ILE A 21 -9.31 -11.77 -2.51
N MET A 22 -9.73 -13.04 -2.48
CA MET A 22 -10.85 -13.52 -3.27
C MET A 22 -12.18 -12.92 -2.81
N SER A 23 -12.38 -12.77 -1.49
CA SER A 23 -13.56 -12.11 -0.93
C SER A 23 -13.66 -10.66 -1.39
N ASP A 24 -12.57 -9.89 -1.28
CA ASP A 24 -12.49 -8.50 -1.73
C ASP A 24 -12.77 -8.36 -3.23
N ALA A 25 -12.24 -9.28 -4.04
CA ALA A 25 -12.50 -9.31 -5.47
C ALA A 25 -13.98 -9.54 -5.77
N TRP A 26 -14.63 -10.47 -5.06
CA TRP A 26 -16.06 -10.77 -5.20
C TRP A 26 -16.95 -9.63 -4.74
N GLU A 27 -16.60 -8.96 -3.65
CA GLU A 27 -17.33 -7.79 -3.16
C GLU A 27 -17.26 -6.65 -4.19
N ARG A 28 -16.07 -6.33 -4.71
CA ARG A 28 -15.88 -5.32 -5.76
C ARG A 28 -16.65 -5.66 -7.03
N PHE A 29 -16.59 -6.92 -7.47
CA PHE A 29 -17.34 -7.38 -8.64
C PHE A 29 -18.84 -7.19 -8.47
N ARG A 30 -19.39 -7.60 -7.31
CA ARG A 30 -20.82 -7.42 -7.01
C ARG A 30 -21.20 -5.94 -6.90
N TYR A 31 -20.35 -5.13 -6.28
CA TYR A 31 -20.56 -3.69 -6.16
C TYR A 31 -20.64 -3.02 -7.54
N ILE A 32 -19.68 -3.28 -8.43
CA ILE A 32 -19.66 -2.70 -9.78
C ILE A 32 -20.92 -3.11 -10.55
N ARG A 33 -21.32 -4.38 -10.48
CA ARG A 33 -22.53 -4.85 -11.19
C ARG A 33 -23.84 -4.31 -10.60
N ARG A 34 -23.85 -3.87 -9.35
CA ARG A 34 -25.00 -3.19 -8.73
C ARG A 34 -25.05 -1.71 -9.09
N GLN A 35 -23.89 -1.05 -9.15
CA GLN A 35 -23.79 0.39 -9.31
C GLN A 35 -23.92 0.84 -10.77
N TYR A 36 -23.46 0.02 -11.72
CA TYR A 36 -23.41 0.40 -13.13
C TYR A 36 -24.44 -0.39 -13.95
N SER A 37 -25.09 0.31 -14.88
CA SER A 37 -26.06 -0.30 -15.79
C SER A 37 -25.37 -1.24 -16.80
N ALA A 38 -26.10 -2.25 -17.27
CA ALA A 38 -25.60 -3.19 -18.28
C ALA A 38 -25.04 -2.48 -19.53
N ARG A 39 -25.69 -1.40 -19.97
CA ARG A 39 -25.25 -0.58 -21.12
C ARG A 39 -23.86 0.04 -20.91
N GLN A 40 -23.52 0.44 -19.68
CA GLN A 40 -22.20 1.00 -19.38
C GLN A 40 -21.11 -0.07 -19.42
N ILE A 41 -21.44 -1.28 -18.97
CA ILE A 41 -20.54 -2.44 -18.97
C ILE A 41 -20.30 -2.93 -20.40
N GLU A 42 -21.36 -3.08 -21.19
CA GLU A 42 -21.27 -3.52 -22.60
C GLU A 42 -20.49 -2.55 -23.48
N ARG A 43 -20.61 -1.24 -23.21
CA ARG A 43 -19.82 -0.21 -23.91
C ARG A 43 -18.38 -0.11 -23.43
N GLY A 44 -17.96 -0.91 -22.44
CA GLY A 44 -16.61 -0.90 -21.89
C GLY A 44 -16.26 0.38 -21.11
N ILE A 45 -17.27 1.16 -20.68
CA ILE A 45 -17.06 2.36 -19.87
C ILE A 45 -16.52 1.98 -18.49
N VAL A 46 -16.97 0.83 -17.97
CA VAL A 46 -16.49 0.25 -16.72
C VAL A 46 -16.16 -1.23 -16.96
N ASP A 47 -14.92 -1.61 -16.66
CA ASP A 47 -14.51 -3.01 -16.67
C ASP A 47 -15.08 -3.74 -15.45
N ALA A 48 -16.25 -4.36 -15.63
CA ALA A 48 -16.91 -5.18 -14.63
C ALA A 48 -16.48 -6.65 -14.67
N SER A 49 -15.33 -6.98 -15.29
CA SER A 49 -14.81 -8.34 -15.28
C SER A 49 -14.29 -8.71 -13.89
N PHE A 50 -14.48 -9.98 -13.51
CA PHE A 50 -13.93 -10.49 -12.25
C PHE A 50 -12.40 -10.45 -12.25
N SER A 51 -11.76 -10.63 -13.40
CA SER A 51 -10.30 -10.58 -13.52
C SER A 51 -9.73 -9.19 -13.22
N ALA A 52 -10.40 -8.11 -13.64
CA ALA A 52 -10.03 -6.75 -13.29
C ALA A 52 -10.21 -6.46 -11.78
N CYS A 53 -11.29 -6.96 -11.20
CA CYS A 53 -11.54 -6.87 -9.76
C CYS A 53 -10.44 -7.61 -8.96
N LEU A 54 -10.08 -8.82 -9.40
CA LEU A 54 -9.04 -9.63 -8.79
C LEU A 54 -7.66 -8.97 -8.88
N LYS A 55 -7.29 -8.41 -10.04
CA LYS A 55 -6.05 -7.63 -10.20
C LYS A 55 -6.00 -6.46 -9.22
N THR A 56 -7.12 -5.78 -9.03
CA THR A 56 -7.22 -4.65 -8.08
C THR A 56 -7.08 -5.12 -6.64
N ALA A 57 -7.77 -6.19 -6.24
CA ALA A 57 -7.65 -6.77 -4.90
C ALA A 57 -6.19 -7.17 -4.59
N TRP A 58 -5.50 -7.79 -5.55
CA TRP A 58 -4.07 -8.11 -5.42
C TRP A 58 -3.18 -6.87 -5.23
N ARG A 59 -3.44 -5.77 -5.95
CA ARG A 59 -2.67 -4.52 -5.77
C ARG A 59 -2.90 -3.95 -4.36
N VAL A 60 -4.14 -3.95 -3.89
CA VAL A 60 -4.50 -3.46 -2.56
C VAL A 60 -3.84 -4.31 -1.48
N ALA A 61 -3.93 -5.64 -1.58
CA ALA A 61 -3.29 -6.55 -0.62
C ALA A 61 -1.77 -6.35 -0.56
N LYS A 62 -1.11 -6.16 -1.71
CA LYS A 62 0.32 -5.82 -1.77
C LYS A 62 0.64 -4.48 -1.10
N LYS A 63 -0.20 -3.46 -1.33
CA LYS A 63 -0.05 -2.14 -0.72
C LYS A 63 -0.22 -2.19 0.80
N ASN A 64 -1.31 -2.79 1.28
CA ASN A 64 -1.61 -2.91 2.71
C ASN A 64 -0.51 -3.67 3.45
N ARG A 65 0.09 -4.67 2.81
CA ARG A 65 1.23 -5.39 3.34
C ARG A 65 2.46 -4.50 3.51
N GLU A 66 2.79 -3.72 2.49
CA GLU A 66 3.92 -2.79 2.59
C GLU A 66 3.66 -1.73 3.66
N GLU A 67 2.44 -1.20 3.72
CA GLU A 67 2.01 -0.28 4.78
C GLU A 67 2.13 -0.92 6.18
N ALA A 68 1.73 -2.18 6.34
CA ALA A 68 1.87 -2.91 7.61
C ALA A 68 3.35 -3.14 7.97
N ARG A 69 4.22 -3.44 7.00
CA ARG A 69 5.67 -3.57 7.22
C ARG A 69 6.28 -2.25 7.68
N GLN A 70 5.91 -1.15 7.03
CA GLN A 70 6.36 0.19 7.42
C GLN A 70 5.81 0.59 8.79
N ALA A 71 4.55 0.24 9.10
CA ALA A 71 3.96 0.47 10.42
C ALA A 71 4.70 -0.31 11.51
N ALA A 72 5.10 -1.56 11.25
CA ALA A 72 5.88 -2.36 12.18
C ALA A 72 7.28 -1.77 12.42
N LYS A 73 7.96 -1.29 11.37
CA LYS A 73 9.23 -0.54 11.51
C LYS A 73 9.06 0.69 12.38
N VAL A 74 8.02 1.49 12.13
CA VAL A 74 7.71 2.65 12.96
C VAL A 74 7.48 2.22 14.41
N ALA A 75 6.62 1.23 14.64
CA ALA A 75 6.29 0.73 15.98
C ALA A 75 7.54 0.28 16.76
N SER A 76 8.48 -0.42 16.12
CA SER A 76 9.73 -0.86 16.76
C SER A 76 10.61 0.30 17.27
N VAL A 77 10.45 1.49 16.70
CA VAL A 77 11.23 2.68 17.05
C VAL A 77 10.47 3.57 18.04
N MET A 78 9.14 3.43 18.18
CA MET A 78 8.31 4.35 18.96
C MET A 78 8.61 4.39 20.47
N ASP A 79 9.08 3.27 21.05
CA ASP A 79 9.42 3.16 22.48
C ASP A 79 10.89 3.50 22.78
N THR A 80 11.64 3.91 21.76
CA THR A 80 13.05 4.30 21.88
C THR A 80 13.19 5.83 21.80
N PRO A 81 14.32 6.43 22.22
CA PRO A 81 14.59 7.86 21.99
C PRO A 81 14.55 8.26 20.50
N ALA A 82 14.80 7.31 19.58
CA ALA A 82 14.60 7.53 18.15
C ALA A 82 13.12 7.75 17.77
N GLY A 83 12.18 7.22 18.55
CA GLY A 83 10.74 7.45 18.39
C GLY A 83 10.31 8.87 18.73
N GLU A 84 10.91 9.48 19.74
CA GLU A 84 10.71 10.91 20.04
C GLU A 84 11.22 11.79 18.90
N ARG A 85 12.42 11.45 18.37
CA ARG A 85 12.99 12.13 17.21
C ARG A 85 12.11 11.95 15.96
N LEU A 86 11.53 10.78 15.75
CA LEU A 86 10.59 10.52 14.67
C LEU A 86 9.31 11.37 14.80
N ARG A 87 8.75 11.51 16.00
CA ARG A 87 7.59 12.41 16.25
C ARG A 87 7.95 13.87 15.97
N ALA A 88 9.12 14.32 16.42
CA ALA A 88 9.59 15.68 16.16
C ALA A 88 9.76 15.96 14.66
N LEU A 89 10.37 15.04 13.91
CA LEU A 89 10.53 15.15 12.46
C LEU A 89 9.20 15.14 11.71
N ARG A 90 8.22 14.33 12.16
CA ARG A 90 6.86 14.36 11.61
C ARG A 90 6.15 15.69 11.84
N SER A 91 6.29 16.27 13.03
CA SER A 91 5.76 17.62 13.30
C SER A 91 6.42 18.66 12.40
N ALA A 92 7.75 18.63 12.29
CA ALA A 92 8.49 19.55 11.43
C ALA A 92 8.08 19.43 9.95
N LEU A 93 7.78 18.22 9.47
CA LEU A 93 7.24 18.00 8.12
C LEU A 93 5.87 18.67 7.95
N ALA A 94 4.96 18.48 8.90
CA ALA A 94 3.63 19.10 8.85
C ALA A 94 3.70 20.64 8.86
N ASP A 95 4.67 21.22 9.56
CA ASP A 95 4.89 22.65 9.55
C ASP A 95 5.53 23.14 8.23
N THR A 96 6.35 22.31 7.58
CA THR A 96 6.86 22.65 6.23
C THR A 96 5.79 22.66 5.15
N ASP A 97 4.68 21.97 5.34
CA ASP A 97 3.55 22.02 4.41
C ASP A 97 2.74 23.32 4.56
N LYS A 98 2.85 23.99 5.71
CA LYS A 98 2.23 25.31 5.96
C LYS A 98 3.10 26.49 5.52
N LEU A 99 4.34 26.24 5.07
CA LEU A 99 5.24 27.30 4.61
C LEU A 99 4.72 27.94 3.32
N SER A 100 4.80 29.27 3.25
CA SER A 100 4.46 30.01 2.05
C SER A 100 5.44 29.72 0.90
N PHE A 101 5.00 29.94 -0.34
CA PHE A 101 5.78 29.72 -1.57
C PHE A 101 7.13 30.46 -1.62
N ARG A 102 7.36 31.42 -0.72
CA ARG A 102 8.62 32.17 -0.60
C ARG A 102 9.77 31.34 0.00
N TYR A 103 9.46 30.28 0.73
CA TYR A 103 10.46 29.38 1.29
C TYR A 103 10.61 28.14 0.41
N SER A 104 11.84 27.64 0.25
CA SER A 104 12.13 26.39 -0.48
C SER A 104 11.67 25.16 0.32
N ALA A 105 10.35 25.05 0.55
CA ALA A 105 9.73 23.98 1.30
C ALA A 105 10.07 22.60 0.71
N ALA A 106 10.31 22.51 -0.60
CA ALA A 106 10.71 21.28 -1.28
C ALA A 106 12.04 20.71 -0.75
N ALA A 107 13.09 21.52 -0.60
CA ALA A 107 14.39 21.07 -0.12
C ALA A 107 14.32 20.63 1.35
N ARG A 108 13.60 21.40 2.18
CA ARG A 108 13.41 21.08 3.59
C ARG A 108 12.59 19.80 3.79
N ARG A 109 11.52 19.60 3.00
CA ARG A 109 10.75 18.34 2.99
C ARG A 109 11.63 17.16 2.58
N ALA A 110 12.49 17.31 1.57
CA ALA A 110 13.38 16.25 1.12
C ALA A 110 14.38 15.84 2.23
N SER A 111 14.99 16.83 2.90
CA SER A 111 15.89 16.59 4.04
C SER A 111 15.19 15.83 5.17
N ILE A 112 14.03 16.32 5.62
CA ILE A 112 13.26 15.67 6.71
C ILE A 112 12.84 14.25 6.33
N LYS A 113 12.41 14.03 5.07
CA LYS A 113 12.09 12.68 4.58
C LYS A 113 13.29 11.75 4.58
N SER A 114 14.49 12.24 4.23
CA SER A 114 15.72 11.45 4.26
C SER A 114 16.12 11.06 5.69
N GLU A 115 15.97 11.98 6.65
CA GLU A 115 16.25 11.68 8.07
C GLU A 115 15.27 10.64 8.64
N ILE A 116 13.98 10.75 8.29
CA ILE A 116 12.98 9.73 8.65
C ILE A 116 13.35 8.38 8.03
N ALA A 117 13.79 8.35 6.77
CA ALA A 117 14.21 7.11 6.12
C ALA A 117 15.42 6.48 6.82
N ASN A 118 16.41 7.28 7.23
CA ASN A 118 17.59 6.80 7.97
C ASN A 118 17.23 6.23 9.35
N LEU A 119 16.23 6.79 10.03
CA LEU A 119 15.76 6.28 11.32
C LEU A 119 14.95 4.97 11.20
N LEU A 120 14.41 4.68 10.01
CA LEU A 120 13.55 3.50 9.75
C LEU A 120 14.23 2.46 8.86
N ALA A 121 15.48 2.68 8.44
CA ALA A 121 16.26 1.80 7.59
C ALA A 121 16.48 0.45 8.28
#